data_AF-A0A7V2N536-F1
#
_entry.id   AF-A0A7V2N536-F1
#
_cell.length_a   1.000
_cell.length_b   1.000
_cell.length_c   1.000
_cell.angle_alpha   90.00
_cell.angle_beta   90.00
_cell.angle_gamma   90.00
#
_symmetry.space_group_name_H-M   'P 1'
#
loop_
_entity.id
_entity.type
_entity.pdbx_description
1 polymer ?
#
loop_
_entity_poly.entity_id
_entity_poly.type
_entity_poly.pdbx_seq_one_letter_code
_entity_poly.pdbx_strand_id
1 'polypeptide(L)'
;MRMETAKEAKPRIVQADDAEELAHRALEVFARHADRALRERGRFCVALSGGHTPEHFFELLCDPGCGPELAWDRVHVFWVDERCVPPDAEASNYGLALHTFLSKVAIPEMNVHRIAGESACLEDAVA
;
A
#
# COMPACT_ATOMS: atom_id res chain seq x y z
N MET A 1 5.76 5.65 29.49
CA MET A 1 4.51 5.59 28.69
C MET A 1 4.17 4.13 28.48
N ARG A 2 3.12 3.59 29.11
CA ARG A 2 2.70 2.19 28.90
C ARG A 2 1.97 2.13 27.56
N MET A 3 2.52 1.41 26.59
CA MET A 3 1.74 0.98 25.43
C MET A 3 0.73 -0.03 25.93
N GLU A 4 -0.56 0.32 25.90
CA GLU A 4 -1.62 -0.66 26.11
C GLU A 4 -1.56 -1.66 24.97
N THR A 5 -1.38 -2.94 25.31
CA THR A 5 -1.47 -4.05 24.36
C THR A 5 -2.84 -4.04 23.70
N ALA A 6 -2.85 -3.99 22.36
CA ALA A 6 -4.08 -4.08 21.58
C ALA A 6 -4.89 -5.30 22.02
N LYS A 7 -6.19 -5.10 22.28
CA LYS A 7 -7.15 -6.19 22.54
C LYS A 7 -6.95 -7.31 21.52
N GLU A 8 -6.96 -8.55 21.99
CA GLU A 8 -6.88 -9.77 21.17
C GLU A 8 -7.93 -9.71 20.05
N ALA A 9 -7.49 -9.34 18.85
CA ALA A 9 -8.37 -9.19 17.71
C ALA A 9 -8.59 -10.58 17.11
N LYS A 10 -9.84 -11.04 17.07
CA LYS A 10 -10.18 -12.29 16.38
C LYS A 10 -9.85 -12.13 14.89
N PRO A 11 -9.10 -13.05 14.27
CA PRO A 11 -8.80 -12.98 12.86
C PRO A 11 -10.09 -13.13 12.05
N ARG A 12 -10.23 -12.31 11.01
CA ARG A 12 -11.31 -12.45 10.03
C ARG A 12 -10.75 -13.17 8.81
N ILE A 13 -11.16 -14.42 8.61
CA ILE A 13 -10.76 -15.22 7.44
C ILE A 13 -11.79 -14.99 6.34
N VAL A 14 -11.30 -14.67 5.15
CA VAL A 14 -12.10 -14.43 3.96
C VAL A 14 -11.49 -15.27 2.84
N GLN A 15 -12.29 -16.13 2.21
CA GLN A 15 -11.89 -16.95 1.07
C GLN A 15 -12.42 -16.32 -0.22
N ALA A 16 -11.57 -16.25 -1.24
CA ALA A 16 -11.90 -15.89 -2.61
C ALA A 16 -11.65 -17.11 -3.51
N ASP A 17 -12.41 -17.23 -4.59
CA ASP A 17 -12.33 -18.34 -5.53
C ASP A 17 -11.12 -18.23 -6.45
N ASP A 18 -10.71 -17.00 -6.78
CA ASP A 18 -9.56 -16.69 -7.62
C ASP A 18 -8.89 -15.35 -7.25
N ALA A 19 -7.86 -14.98 -8.03
CA ALA A 19 -7.09 -13.76 -7.82
C ALA A 19 -7.88 -12.47 -8.13
N GLU A 20 -8.82 -12.52 -9.06
CA GLU A 20 -9.65 -11.37 -9.44
C GLU A 20 -10.61 -11.04 -8.30
N GLU A 21 -11.32 -12.04 -7.78
CA GLU A 21 -12.21 -11.87 -6.64
C GLU A 21 -11.42 -11.43 -5.39
N LEU A 22 -10.22 -11.98 -5.18
CA LEU A 22 -9.35 -11.55 -4.09
C LEU A 22 -8.99 -10.06 -4.19
N ALA A 23 -8.65 -9.58 -5.39
CA ALA A 23 -8.29 -8.19 -5.64
C ALA A 23 -9.48 -7.24 -5.41
N HIS A 24 -10.69 -7.61 -5.87
CA HIS A 24 -11.91 -6.84 -5.59
C HIS A 24 -12.23 -6.79 -4.09
N ARG A 25 -12.12 -7.91 -3.38
CA ARG A 25 -12.33 -7.94 -1.92
C ARG A 25 -11.28 -7.10 -1.19
N ALA A 26 -10.03 -7.09 -1.64
CA ALA A 26 -8.99 -6.22 -1.10
C ALA A 26 -9.32 -4.73 -1.35
N LEU A 27 -9.85 -4.39 -2.53
CA LEU A 27 -10.28 -3.04 -2.89
C LEU A 27 -11.39 -2.52 -1.97
N GLU A 28 -12.41 -3.34 -1.71
CA GLU A 28 -13.48 -3.00 -0.77
C GLU A 28 -12.96 -2.76 0.65
N VAL A 29 -12.00 -3.59 1.09
CA VAL A 29 -11.36 -3.43 2.40
C VAL A 29 -10.60 -2.11 2.44
N PHE A 30 -9.79 -1.83 1.42
CA PHE A 30 -9.02 -0.61 1.30
C PHE A 30 -9.92 0.63 1.31
N ALA A 31 -10.93 0.69 0.44
CA ALA A 31 -11.86 1.81 0.32
C ALA A 31 -12.59 2.10 1.64
N ARG A 32 -13.08 1.06 2.33
CA ARG A 32 -13.73 1.20 3.63
C ARG A 32 -12.78 1.78 4.70
N HIS A 33 -11.52 1.35 4.71
CA HIS A 33 -10.53 1.86 5.66
C HIS A 33 -10.08 3.29 5.32
N ALA A 34 -9.96 3.61 4.03
CA ALA A 34 -9.66 4.94 3.54
C ALA A 34 -10.77 5.93 3.91
N ASP A 35 -12.04 5.64 3.58
CA ASP A 35 -13.19 6.48 3.94
C ASP A 35 -13.22 6.74 5.45
N ARG A 36 -13.14 5.69 6.26
CA ARG A 36 -13.15 5.82 7.71
C ARG A 36 -12.01 6.72 8.21
N ALA A 37 -10.79 6.51 7.71
CA ALA A 37 -9.63 7.29 8.12
C ALA A 37 -9.73 8.76 7.71
N LEU A 38 -10.18 9.02 6.49
CA LEU A 38 -10.36 10.37 5.96
C LEU A 38 -11.42 11.13 6.75
N ARG A 39 -12.54 10.49 7.10
CA ARG A 39 -13.59 11.12 7.93
C ARG A 39 -13.14 11.37 9.37
N GLU A 40 -12.45 10.41 9.99
CA GLU A 40 -12.09 10.49 11.42
C GLU A 40 -10.87 11.36 11.69
N ARG A 41 -9.88 11.35 10.79
CA ARG A 41 -8.55 11.94 11.02
C ARG A 41 -8.13 12.92 9.93
N GLY A 42 -8.91 13.08 8.86
CA GLY A 42 -8.55 13.92 7.72
C GLY A 42 -7.40 13.36 6.87
N ARG A 43 -6.88 12.17 7.19
CA ARG A 43 -5.78 11.51 6.46
C ARG A 43 -5.87 9.99 6.54
N PHE A 44 -5.43 9.32 5.49
CA PHE A 44 -5.29 7.86 5.44
C PHE A 44 -3.84 7.47 5.23
N CYS A 45 -3.27 6.70 6.16
CA CYS A 45 -1.91 6.17 6.03
C CYS A 45 -2.00 4.65 5.80
N VAL A 46 -1.31 4.16 4.78
CA VAL A 46 -1.31 2.73 4.43
C VAL A 46 0.11 2.26 4.14
N ALA A 47 0.46 1.06 4.61
CA ALA A 47 1.70 0.40 4.25
C ALA A 47 1.40 -0.71 3.23
N LEU A 48 2.08 -0.67 2.09
CA LEU A 48 1.94 -1.61 0.99
C LEU A 48 2.94 -2.75 1.11
N SER A 49 2.49 -3.92 0.72
CA SER A 49 3.34 -5.09 0.48
C SER A 49 3.69 -5.13 -1.01
N GLY A 50 4.85 -5.73 -1.33
CA GLY A 50 5.15 -6.16 -2.69
C GLY A 50 4.60 -7.54 -3.04
N GLY A 51 5.06 -8.04 -4.20
CA GLY A 51 4.73 -9.36 -4.74
C GLY A 51 3.58 -9.35 -5.74
N HIS A 52 3.28 -10.53 -6.32
CA HIS A 52 2.24 -10.68 -7.35
C HIS A 52 0.81 -10.61 -6.79
N THR A 53 0.58 -11.01 -5.55
CA THR A 53 -0.75 -10.98 -4.95
C THR A 53 -1.39 -9.57 -4.90
N PRO A 54 -0.68 -8.50 -4.48
CA PRO A 54 -1.24 -7.15 -4.50
C PRO A 54 -1.27 -6.49 -5.89
N GLU A 55 -0.62 -7.06 -6.92
CA GLU A 55 -0.49 -6.46 -8.25
C GLU A 55 -1.86 -6.15 -8.88
N HIS A 56 -2.76 -7.13 -8.95
CA HIS A 56 -4.12 -6.92 -9.47
C HIS A 56 -4.92 -5.91 -8.64
N PHE A 57 -4.74 -5.92 -7.31
CA PHE A 57 -5.36 -4.93 -6.45
C PHE A 57 -4.89 -3.50 -6.80
N PHE A 58 -3.60 -3.31 -7.08
CA PHE A 58 -3.08 -2.00 -7.50
C PHE A 58 -3.65 -1.56 -8.84
N GLU A 59 -3.76 -2.47 -9.80
CA GLU A 59 -4.38 -2.18 -11.10
C GLU A 59 -5.82 -1.69 -10.93
N LEU A 60 -6.63 -2.40 -10.12
CA LEU A 60 -8.01 -2.01 -9.82
C LEU A 60 -8.11 -0.68 -9.03
N LEU A 61 -7.09 -0.35 -8.22
CA LEU A 61 -7.11 0.86 -7.39
C LEU A 61 -7.18 2.15 -8.22
N CYS A 62 -6.68 2.12 -9.46
CA CYS A 62 -6.70 3.25 -10.39
C CYS A 62 -7.64 3.05 -11.58
N ASP A 63 -8.39 1.95 -11.62
CA ASP A 63 -9.33 1.65 -12.69
C ASP A 63 -10.56 2.58 -12.61
N PRO A 64 -10.92 3.33 -13.67
CA PRO A 64 -12.05 4.26 -13.63
C PRO A 64 -13.43 3.61 -13.43
N GLY A 65 -13.57 2.31 -13.72
CA GLY A 65 -14.82 1.57 -13.62
C GLY A 65 -15.09 0.95 -12.25
N CYS A 66 -14.02 0.68 -11.47
CA CYS A 66 -14.16 0.00 -10.17
C CYS A 66 -13.31 0.59 -9.03
N GLY A 67 -12.32 1.41 -9.33
CA GLY A 67 -11.46 2.05 -8.35
C GLY A 67 -12.22 3.06 -7.47
N PRO A 68 -11.88 3.18 -6.17
CA PRO A 68 -12.51 4.14 -5.29
C PRO A 68 -12.09 5.58 -5.62
N GLU A 69 -13.01 6.52 -5.53
CA GLU A 69 -12.68 7.94 -5.53
C GLU A 69 -11.99 8.31 -4.21
N LEU A 70 -10.72 8.72 -4.29
CA LEU A 70 -9.90 9.07 -3.13
C LEU A 70 -9.36 10.49 -3.24
N ALA A 71 -9.39 11.19 -2.11
CA ALA A 71 -8.65 12.44 -1.92
C ALA A 71 -7.15 12.12 -1.74
N TRP A 72 -6.45 11.88 -2.86
CA TRP A 72 -5.05 11.44 -2.88
C TRP A 72 -4.09 12.42 -2.20
N ASP A 73 -4.44 13.70 -2.12
CA ASP A 73 -3.74 14.72 -1.33
C ASP A 73 -3.70 14.41 0.19
N ARG A 74 -4.58 13.52 0.66
CA ARG A 74 -4.73 13.10 2.06
C ARG A 74 -4.36 11.64 2.29
N VAL A 75 -3.93 10.92 1.26
CA VAL A 75 -3.46 9.53 1.34
C VAL A 75 -1.94 9.55 1.43
N HIS A 76 -1.38 8.86 2.42
CA HIS A 76 0.06 8.64 2.56
C HIS A 76 0.37 7.16 2.42
N VAL A 77 1.33 6.83 1.56
CA VAL A 77 1.72 5.47 1.20
C VAL A 77 3.11 5.19 1.73
N PHE A 78 3.26 4.04 2.39
CA PHE A 78 4.50 3.51 2.94
C PHE A 78 4.73 2.10 2.40
N TRP A 79 5.93 1.56 2.60
CA TRP A 79 6.25 0.17 2.28
C TRP A 79 6.58 -0.60 3.56
N VAL A 80 6.09 -1.85 3.65
CA VAL A 80 6.41 -2.75 4.77
C VAL A 80 7.82 -3.33 4.65
N ASP A 81 8.28 -3.51 3.41
CA ASP A 81 9.61 -3.99 3.04
C ASP A 81 9.98 -3.49 1.63
N GLU A 82 11.28 -3.56 1.29
CA GLU A 82 11.80 -3.27 -0.04
C GLU A 82 13.03 -4.12 -0.32
N ARG A 83 13.31 -4.40 -1.59
CA ARG A 83 14.52 -5.08 -2.06
C ARG A 83 15.68 -4.10 -2.18
N CYS A 84 16.90 -4.60 -1.98
CA CYS A 84 18.14 -3.83 -2.05
C CYS A 84 18.57 -3.58 -3.50
N VAL A 85 17.72 -2.92 -4.28
CA VAL A 85 17.86 -2.68 -5.73
C VAL A 85 17.46 -1.25 -6.07
N PRO A 86 17.88 -0.71 -7.24
CA PRO A 86 17.36 0.54 -7.77
C PRO A 86 15.83 0.58 -7.85
N PRO A 87 15.19 1.76 -7.70
CA PRO A 87 13.72 1.87 -7.67
C PRO A 87 13.03 1.54 -8.99
N ASP A 88 13.76 1.52 -10.10
CA ASP A 88 13.31 1.14 -11.44
C ASP A 88 13.58 -0.34 -11.79
N ALA A 89 14.21 -1.09 -10.88
CA ALA A 89 14.44 -2.52 -11.08
C ALA A 89 13.12 -3.30 -11.00
N GLU A 90 13.00 -4.36 -11.79
CA GLU A 90 11.83 -5.26 -11.82
C GLU A 90 11.49 -5.85 -10.45
N ALA A 91 12.50 -6.05 -9.59
CA ALA A 91 12.32 -6.58 -8.25
C ALA A 91 11.89 -5.55 -7.19
N SER A 92 11.78 -4.26 -7.54
CA SER A 92 11.41 -3.21 -6.58
C SER A 92 9.91 -3.24 -6.27
N ASN A 93 9.56 -3.30 -4.98
CA ASN A 93 8.18 -3.19 -4.51
C ASN A 93 7.63 -1.78 -4.79
N TYR A 94 8.46 -0.75 -4.67
CA TYR A 94 8.14 0.61 -5.10
C TYR A 94 7.92 0.68 -6.60
N GLY A 95 8.82 0.10 -7.40
CA GLY A 95 8.70 0.05 -8.86
C GLY A 95 7.38 -0.58 -9.33
N LEU A 96 6.98 -1.69 -8.71
CA LEU A 96 5.68 -2.33 -8.96
C LEU A 96 4.51 -1.37 -8.71
N ALA A 97 4.45 -0.74 -7.54
CA ALA A 97 3.39 0.21 -7.21
C ALA A 97 3.40 1.45 -8.13
N LEU A 98 4.59 1.91 -8.55
CA LEU A 98 4.76 3.03 -9.46
C LEU A 98 4.14 2.75 -10.83
N HIS A 99 4.47 1.59 -11.39
CA HIS A 99 3.95 1.12 -12.68
C HIS A 99 2.44 0.85 -12.63
N THR A 100 1.97 0.23 -11.56
CA THR A 100 0.59 -0.25 -11.48
C THR A 100 -0.41 0.85 -11.16
N PHE A 101 -0.14 1.76 -10.22
CA PHE A 101 -1.13 2.76 -9.81
C PHE A 101 -0.59 4.15 -9.47
N LEU A 102 0.59 4.31 -8.86
CA LEU A 102 1.02 5.64 -8.37
C LEU A 102 1.21 6.63 -9.53
N SER A 103 1.67 6.18 -10.69
CA SER A 103 1.80 7.02 -11.89
C SER A 103 0.46 7.41 -12.54
N LYS A 104 -0.64 6.80 -12.10
CA LYS A 104 -1.99 6.96 -12.67
C LYS A 104 -2.93 7.75 -11.77
N VAL A 105 -2.49 8.12 -10.56
CA VAL A 105 -3.30 8.84 -9.57
C VAL A 105 -2.64 10.15 -9.15
N ALA A 106 -3.46 11.11 -8.72
CA ALA A 106 -2.99 12.45 -8.35
C ALA A 106 -2.45 12.51 -6.90
N ILE A 107 -1.57 11.57 -6.53
CA ILE A 107 -0.90 11.56 -5.22
C ILE A 107 0.32 12.49 -5.22
N PRO A 108 0.43 13.44 -4.27
CA PRO A 108 1.63 14.26 -4.15
C PRO A 108 2.86 13.41 -3.80
N GLU A 109 4.02 13.71 -4.39
CA GLU A 109 5.27 12.98 -4.11
C GLU A 109 5.64 12.98 -2.61
N MET A 110 5.36 14.08 -1.91
CA MET A 110 5.58 14.20 -0.46
C MET A 110 4.73 13.24 0.39
N ASN A 111 3.72 12.60 -0.22
CA ASN A 111 2.89 11.60 0.42
C ASN A 111 3.35 10.16 0.12
N VAL A 112 4.39 9.98 -0.67
CA VAL A 112 4.95 8.68 -1.04
C VAL A 112 6.26 8.46 -0.29
N HIS A 113 6.22 7.58 0.70
CA HIS A 113 7.31 7.33 1.65
C HIS A 113 7.98 5.98 1.35
N ARG A 114 8.77 5.92 0.28
CA ARG A 114 9.47 4.68 -0.11
C ARG A 114 10.69 4.39 0.77
N ILE A 115 11.04 3.11 0.88
CA ILE A 115 12.34 2.70 1.42
C ILE A 115 13.37 2.85 0.29
N ALA A 116 14.53 3.43 0.58
CA ALA A 116 15.61 3.61 -0.40
C ALA A 116 16.42 2.31 -0.55
N GLY A 117 15.91 1.38 -1.35
CA GLY A 117 16.55 0.08 -1.63
C GLY A 117 17.94 0.19 -2.27
N GLU A 118 18.20 1.27 -3.00
CA GLU A 118 19.49 1.58 -3.60
C GLU A 118 20.53 2.12 -2.62
N SER A 119 20.12 2.45 -1.39
CA SER A 119 21.04 3.02 -0.40
C SER A 119 22.06 1.98 0.04
N ALA A 120 23.34 2.36 0.02
CA ALA A 120 24.46 1.54 0.49
C ALA A 120 24.38 1.18 2.00
N CYS A 121 23.47 1.82 2.75
CA CYS A 121 23.35 1.77 4.21
C CYS A 121 22.85 0.42 4.79
N LEU A 122 22.76 -0.64 4.00
CA LEU A 122 22.44 -1.98 4.50
C LEU A 122 23.61 -2.62 5.26
N GLU A 123 24.84 -2.17 5.01
CA GLU A 123 26.01 -2.60 5.79
C GLU A 123 26.02 -1.97 7.20
N ASP A 124 25.50 -0.74 7.36
CA ASP A 124 25.45 -0.03 8.65
C ASP A 124 24.26 -0.44 9.53
N ALA A 125 23.26 -1.15 8.99
CA ALA A 125 22.07 -1.59 9.74
C ALA A 125 22.34 -2.77 10.69
N VAL A 126 23.56 -3.33 10.67
CA VAL A 126 23.99 -4.47 11.51
C VAL A 126 24.98 -4.04 12.62
N ALA A 127 25.27 -2.74 12.75
CA ALA A 127 26.19 -2.20 13.75
C ALA A 127 25.52 -1.86 15.10
#